data_AF-A0A0F5ER87-F1
#
_entry.id   AF-A0A0F5ER87-F1
#
_cell.length_a   1.000
_cell.length_b   1.000
_cell.length_c   1.000
_cell.angle_alpha   90.00
_cell.angle_beta   90.00
_cell.angle_gamma   90.00
#
_symmetry.space_group_name_H-M   'P 1'
#
loop_
_entity.id
_entity.type
_entity.pdbx_description
1 polymer ?
#
loop_
_entity_poly.entity_id
_entity_poly.type
_entity_poly.pdbx_seq_one_letter_code
_entity_poly.pdbx_strand_id
1 'polypeptide(L)'
;MNVKGFTLLESLISLLILSILLLMALPIWQQNHNEAVLEKEQHRLYLFLRYIQSRVENSNDIWFLVANRDLLSKKWCISAQIKQDKICNCLQPQYCSNELMVNIYTPMFPQETMIISKNYYPKEMARLSGIRNTVQSDCFLLQAGDKRTLFSFFNVGSLKLKDISSLSACGDK
;
A
#
# COMPACT_ATOMS: atom_id res chain seq x y z
N MET A 1 -31.15 47.87 -19.56
CA MET A 1 -30.26 47.01 -18.74
C MET A 1 -28.83 47.48 -18.97
N ASN A 2 -28.27 48.27 -18.04
CA ASN A 2 -26.91 48.80 -18.17
C ASN A 2 -25.92 47.72 -17.76
N VAL A 3 -25.23 47.13 -18.74
CA VAL A 3 -24.05 46.32 -18.49
C VAL A 3 -22.93 47.31 -18.12
N LYS A 4 -22.66 47.48 -16.82
CA LYS A 4 -21.46 48.19 -16.37
C LYS A 4 -20.26 47.41 -16.90
N GLY A 5 -19.44 48.05 -17.74
CA GLY A 5 -18.24 47.43 -18.30
C GLY A 5 -17.25 47.11 -17.18
N PHE A 6 -16.82 45.86 -17.10
CA PHE A 6 -15.75 45.42 -16.19
C PHE A 6 -14.48 46.19 -16.54
N THR A 7 -13.86 46.85 -15.57
CA THR A 7 -12.58 47.51 -15.84
C THR A 7 -11.47 46.47 -15.97
N LEU A 8 -10.48 46.73 -16.82
CA LEU A 8 -9.34 45.83 -17.02
C LEU A 8 -8.61 45.54 -15.70
N LEU A 9 -8.58 46.53 -14.80
CA LEU A 9 -8.04 46.40 -13.45
C LEU A 9 -8.85 45.41 -12.58
N GLU A 10 -10.18 45.50 -12.57
CA GLU A 10 -11.03 44.55 -11.84
C GLU A 10 -10.89 43.11 -12.38
N SER A 11 -10.73 42.95 -13.70
CA SER A 11 -10.44 41.64 -14.30
C SER A 11 -9.09 41.08 -13.84
N LEU A 12 -8.05 41.91 -13.73
CA LEU A 12 -6.74 41.48 -13.26
C LEU A 12 -6.74 41.14 -11.76
N ILE A 13 -7.44 41.94 -10.95
CA ILE A 13 -7.58 41.70 -9.51
C ILE A 13 -8.36 40.41 -9.26
N SER A 14 -9.45 40.17 -9.99
CA SER A 14 -10.22 38.93 -9.85
C SER A 14 -9.43 37.70 -10.29
N LEU A 15 -8.66 37.77 -11.39
CA LEU A 15 -7.74 36.70 -11.80
C LEU A 15 -6.64 36.45 -10.75
N LEU A 16 -6.08 37.51 -10.17
CA LEU A 16 -5.08 37.40 -9.11
C LEU A 16 -5.65 36.70 -7.89
N ILE A 17 -6.83 37.11 -7.41
CA ILE A 17 -7.51 36.48 -6.28
C ILE A 17 -7.80 35.00 -6.59
N LEU A 18 -8.31 34.69 -7.79
CA LEU A 18 -8.59 33.31 -8.19
C LEU A 18 -7.31 32.46 -8.22
N SER A 19 -6.20 33.00 -8.72
CA SER A 19 -4.92 32.30 -8.75
C SER A 19 -4.39 31.99 -7.35
N ILE A 20 -4.52 32.94 -6.41
CA ILE A 20 -4.13 32.74 -5.01
C ILE A 20 -5.00 31.66 -4.35
N LEU A 21 -6.30 31.68 -4.59
CA LEU A 21 -7.22 30.66 -4.07
C LEU A 21 -6.89 29.27 -4.62
N LEU A 22 -6.61 29.15 -5.93
CA LEU A 22 -6.23 27.89 -6.57
C LEU A 22 -4.91 27.35 -6.02
N LEU A 23 -3.92 28.21 -5.80
CA LEU A 23 -2.61 27.84 -5.24
C LEU A 23 -2.75 27.24 -3.83
N MET A 24 -3.74 27.65 -3.06
CA MET A 24 -3.99 27.10 -1.72
C MET A 24 -4.95 25.91 -1.72
N ALA A 25 -5.99 25.91 -2.56
CA ALA A 25 -6.99 24.85 -2.60
C ALA A 25 -6.44 23.53 -3.16
N LEU A 26 -5.59 23.58 -4.20
CA LEU A 26 -5.01 22.41 -4.84
C LEU A 26 -4.17 21.53 -3.89
N PRO A 27 -3.18 22.06 -3.15
CA PRO A 27 -2.36 21.23 -2.25
C PRO A 27 -3.18 20.63 -1.11
N ILE A 28 -4.15 21.38 -0.56
CA ILE A 28 -5.03 20.89 0.51
C ILE A 28 -5.90 19.72 0.00
N TRP A 29 -6.50 19.89 -1.18
CA TRP A 29 -7.31 18.84 -1.79
C TRP A 29 -6.47 17.58 -2.07
N GLN A 30 -5.27 17.75 -2.64
CA GLN A 30 -4.38 16.64 -2.94
C GLN A 30 -3.96 15.88 -1.67
N GLN A 31 -3.65 16.60 -0.58
CA GLN A 31 -3.27 15.96 0.67
C GLN A 31 -4.43 15.14 1.25
N ASN A 32 -5.63 15.72 1.33
CA ASN A 32 -6.82 15.03 1.85
C ASN A 32 -7.18 13.80 0.99
N HIS A 33 -7.03 13.92 -0.33
CA HIS A 33 -7.23 12.81 -1.26
C HIS A 33 -6.22 11.68 -1.02
N ASN A 34 -4.93 12.00 -0.90
CA ASN A 34 -3.88 11.01 -0.61
C ASN A 34 -4.13 10.30 0.73
N GLU A 35 -4.56 11.02 1.77
CA GLU A 35 -4.93 10.44 3.07
C GLU A 35 -6.11 9.48 2.94
N ALA A 36 -7.19 9.90 2.27
CA ALA A 36 -8.37 9.05 2.07
C ALA A 36 -8.07 7.79 1.24
N VAL A 37 -7.20 7.90 0.23
CA VAL A 37 -6.72 6.75 -0.55
C VAL A 37 -5.90 5.80 0.33
N LEU A 38 -4.98 6.35 1.13
CA LEU A 38 -4.12 5.56 2.01
C LEU A 38 -4.94 4.80 3.05
N GLU A 39 -5.89 5.44 3.72
CA GLU A 39 -6.73 4.82 4.75
C GLU A 39 -7.56 3.66 4.19
N LYS A 40 -8.17 3.86 3.01
CA LYS A 40 -8.96 2.82 2.34
C LYS A 40 -8.11 1.60 1.97
N GLU A 41 -6.94 1.82 1.37
CA GLU A 41 -6.01 0.74 1.02
C GLU A 41 -5.44 0.05 2.25
N GLN A 42 -5.08 0.83 3.27
CA GLN A 42 -4.58 0.31 4.53
C GLN A 42 -5.60 -0.64 5.15
N HIS A 43 -6.87 -0.23 5.22
CA HIS A 43 -7.93 -1.06 5.78
C HIS A 43 -8.14 -2.35 4.98
N ARG A 44 -8.21 -2.26 3.64
CA ARG A 44 -8.37 -3.44 2.77
C ARG A 44 -7.20 -4.41 2.90
N LEU A 45 -5.97 -3.89 2.91
CA LEU A 45 -4.77 -4.70 3.06
C LEU A 45 -4.70 -5.32 4.46
N TYR A 46 -5.09 -4.59 5.51
CA TYR A 46 -5.20 -5.12 6.86
C TYR A 46 -6.17 -6.30 6.92
N LEU A 47 -7.36 -6.18 6.33
CA LEU A 47 -8.33 -7.27 6.27
C LEU A 47 -7.80 -8.49 5.50
N PHE A 48 -7.13 -8.27 4.36
CA PHE A 48 -6.47 -9.34 3.61
C PHE A 48 -5.45 -10.06 4.47
N LEU A 49 -4.55 -9.33 5.15
CA LEU A 49 -3.53 -9.93 6.01
C LEU A 49 -4.14 -10.68 7.19
N ARG A 50 -5.22 -10.17 7.81
CA ARG A 50 -5.95 -10.88 8.87
C ARG A 50 -6.57 -12.18 8.37
N TYR A 51 -7.14 -12.17 7.17
CA TYR A 51 -7.64 -13.38 6.52
C TYR A 51 -6.52 -14.40 6.32
N ILE A 52 -5.37 -13.98 5.79
CA ILE A 52 -4.20 -14.86 5.62
C ILE A 52 -3.70 -15.40 6.96
N GLN A 53 -3.61 -14.57 8.00
CA GLN A 53 -3.21 -15.02 9.34
C GLN A 53 -4.10 -16.16 9.84
N SER A 54 -5.42 -16.01 9.74
CA SER A 54 -6.35 -17.06 10.12
C SER A 54 -6.19 -18.33 9.29
N ARG A 55 -5.89 -18.22 7.99
CA ARG A 55 -5.60 -19.38 7.13
C ARG A 55 -4.31 -20.09 7.53
N VAL A 56 -3.26 -19.34 7.85
CA VAL A 56 -1.96 -19.87 8.29
C VAL A 56 -2.13 -20.65 9.59
N GLU A 57 -2.80 -20.06 10.59
CA GLU A 57 -3.08 -20.68 11.89
C GLU A 57 -3.83 -22.02 11.75
N ASN A 58 -4.75 -22.13 10.79
CA ASN A 58 -5.51 -23.36 10.55
C ASN A 58 -4.80 -24.40 9.68
N SER A 59 -3.71 -24.03 8.98
CA SER A 59 -3.04 -24.92 8.03
C SER A 59 -1.91 -25.76 8.64
N ASN A 60 -1.34 -25.33 9.78
CA ASN A 60 -0.06 -25.86 10.31
C ASN A 60 1.12 -25.79 9.31
N ASP A 61 1.00 -25.01 8.23
CA ASP A 61 2.05 -24.81 7.24
C ASP A 61 2.81 -23.50 7.47
N ILE A 62 3.96 -23.37 6.79
CA ILE A 62 4.67 -22.10 6.65
C ILE A 62 4.20 -21.45 5.36
N TRP A 63 3.78 -20.20 5.44
CA TRP A 63 3.36 -19.40 4.30
C TRP A 63 4.36 -18.29 4.01
N PHE A 64 4.56 -18.02 2.72
CA PHE A 64 5.32 -16.88 2.23
C PHE A 64 4.38 -15.77 1.82
N LEU A 65 4.66 -14.57 2.31
CA LEU A 65 4.15 -13.33 1.74
C LEU A 65 5.18 -12.80 0.76
N VAL A 66 4.75 -12.50 -0.46
CA VAL A 66 5.63 -12.08 -1.55
C VAL A 66 5.05 -10.79 -2.14
N ALA A 67 5.83 -9.72 -2.13
CA ALA A 67 5.47 -8.47 -2.76
C ALA A 67 6.03 -8.43 -4.19
N ASN A 68 5.17 -8.08 -5.15
CA ASN A 68 5.58 -7.79 -6.51
C ASN A 68 5.27 -6.33 -6.80
N ARG A 69 6.19 -5.66 -7.50
CA ARG A 69 6.02 -4.28 -7.92
C ARG A 69 6.67 -4.07 -9.28
N ASP A 70 5.98 -3.32 -10.12
CA ASP A 70 6.51 -2.74 -11.34
C ASP A 70 6.44 -1.21 -11.22
N LEU A 71 7.61 -0.58 -11.21
CA LEU A 71 7.76 0.88 -11.11
C LEU A 71 7.35 1.59 -12.40
N LEU A 72 7.50 0.94 -13.56
CA LEU A 72 7.18 1.55 -14.86
C LEU A 72 5.67 1.65 -15.05
N SER A 73 4.95 0.55 -14.81
CA SER A 73 3.48 0.53 -14.93
C SER A 73 2.74 1.01 -13.67
N LYS A 74 3.48 1.35 -12.61
CA LYS A 74 2.95 1.68 -11.28
C LYS A 74 1.94 0.63 -10.81
N LYS A 75 2.37 -0.63 -10.82
CA LYS A 75 1.55 -1.75 -10.36
C LYS A 75 2.24 -2.44 -9.21
N TRP A 76 1.46 -2.92 -8.26
CA TRP A 76 1.96 -3.78 -7.22
C TRP A 76 0.87 -4.74 -6.77
N CYS A 77 1.29 -5.83 -6.14
CA CYS A 77 0.40 -6.82 -5.53
C CYS A 77 1.16 -7.57 -4.45
N ILE A 78 0.41 -8.27 -3.59
CA ILE A 78 0.97 -9.21 -2.62
C ILE A 78 0.35 -10.56 -2.90
N SER A 79 1.16 -11.61 -2.89
CA SER A 79 0.67 -12.99 -2.81
C SER A 79 1.00 -13.60 -1.46
N ALA A 80 0.08 -14.41 -0.96
CA ALA A 80 0.27 -15.30 0.17
C ALA A 80 0.16 -16.74 -0.36
N GLN A 81 1.19 -17.55 -0.14
CA GLN A 81 1.27 -18.92 -0.65
C GLN A 81 1.89 -19.85 0.39
N ILE A 82 1.62 -21.15 0.28
CA ILE A 82 2.33 -22.15 1.08
C ILE A 82 3.80 -22.18 0.62
N LYS A 83 4.72 -22.39 1.58
CA LYS A 83 6.15 -22.52 1.30
C LYS A 83 6.40 -23.68 0.34
N GLN A 84 6.90 -23.35 -0.84
CA GLN A 84 7.38 -24.27 -1.87
C GLN A 84 8.56 -23.63 -2.60
N ASP A 85 9.26 -24.41 -3.43
CA ASP A 85 10.40 -23.92 -4.22
C ASP A 85 9.97 -22.89 -5.28
N LYS A 86 8.74 -22.99 -5.77
CA LYS A 86 8.17 -22.05 -6.75
C LYS A 86 7.50 -20.88 -6.02
N ILE A 87 7.91 -19.66 -6.37
CA ILE A 87 7.32 -18.42 -5.87
C ILE A 87 6.45 -17.81 -6.97
N CYS A 88 5.21 -17.46 -6.63
CA CYS A 88 4.23 -16.89 -7.54
C CYS A 88 4.55 -15.42 -7.85
N ASN A 89 4.50 -15.06 -9.13
CA ASN A 89 4.51 -13.66 -9.56
C ASN A 89 3.06 -13.18 -9.66
N CYS A 90 2.57 -12.44 -8.66
CA CYS A 90 1.17 -11.98 -8.67
C CYS A 90 0.85 -10.93 -9.74
N LEU A 91 1.85 -10.36 -10.43
CA LEU A 91 1.62 -9.51 -11.61
C LEU A 91 1.27 -10.34 -12.86
N GLN A 92 1.55 -11.64 -12.83
CA GLN A 92 1.23 -12.59 -13.88
C GLN A 92 0.61 -13.87 -13.26
N PRO A 93 -0.59 -13.75 -12.66
CA PRO A 93 -1.21 -14.83 -11.89
C PRO A 93 -1.46 -16.11 -12.70
N GLN A 94 -1.58 -15.99 -14.03
CA GLN A 94 -1.77 -17.11 -14.95
C GLN A 94 -0.63 -18.13 -14.96
N TYR A 95 0.58 -17.75 -14.50
CA TYR A 95 1.74 -18.63 -14.44
C TYR A 95 1.98 -19.23 -13.05
N CYS A 96 1.14 -18.91 -12.07
CA CYS A 96 1.26 -19.47 -10.74
C CYS A 96 0.66 -20.88 -10.69
N SER A 97 1.38 -21.83 -10.06
CA SER A 97 0.88 -23.20 -9.89
C SER A 97 -0.36 -23.22 -8.99
N ASN A 98 -1.37 -24.00 -9.38
CA ASN A 98 -2.57 -24.22 -8.56
C ASN A 98 -2.25 -24.91 -7.22
N GLU A 99 -1.12 -25.61 -7.14
CA GLU A 99 -0.66 -26.32 -5.93
C GLU A 99 -0.21 -25.38 -4.80
N LEU A 100 0.01 -24.09 -5.10
CA LEU A 100 0.55 -23.12 -4.15
C LEU A 100 -0.50 -22.51 -3.20
N MET A 101 -1.79 -22.85 -3.39
CA MET A 101 -2.94 -22.25 -2.68
C MET A 101 -2.83 -20.72 -2.56
N VAL A 102 -2.49 -20.06 -3.67
CA VAL A 102 -2.15 -18.64 -3.67
C VAL A 102 -3.39 -17.79 -3.40
N ASN A 103 -3.27 -16.88 -2.44
CA ASN A 103 -4.20 -15.79 -2.23
C ASN A 103 -3.54 -14.49 -2.65
N ILE A 104 -4.17 -13.75 -3.57
CA ILE A 104 -3.57 -12.55 -4.17
C ILE A 104 -4.35 -11.31 -3.72
N TYR A 105 -3.62 -10.33 -3.22
CA TYR A 105 -4.09 -8.97 -3.01
C TYR A 105 -3.71 -8.07 -4.17
N THR A 106 -4.70 -7.37 -4.73
CA THR A 106 -4.51 -6.30 -5.70
C THR A 106 -5.06 -4.97 -5.14
N PRO A 107 -4.31 -3.86 -5.27
CA PRO A 107 -4.75 -2.56 -4.79
C PRO A 107 -5.98 -2.07 -5.57
N MET A 108 -6.86 -1.33 -4.90
CA MET A 108 -7.97 -0.56 -5.52
C MET A 108 -7.40 0.62 -6.32
N PHE A 109 -6.38 1.27 -5.78
CA PHE A 109 -5.76 2.47 -6.36
C PHE A 109 -4.31 2.17 -6.77
N PRO A 110 -4.06 1.32 -7.79
CA PRO A 110 -2.71 0.91 -8.19
C PRO A 110 -1.83 2.09 -8.62
N GLN A 111 -2.42 3.11 -9.25
CA GLN A 111 -1.69 4.27 -9.76
C GLN A 111 -1.33 5.31 -8.69
N GLU A 112 -1.97 5.22 -7.52
CA GLU A 112 -1.88 6.21 -6.46
C GLU A 112 -1.18 5.65 -5.22
N THR A 113 -1.09 4.33 -5.12
CA THR A 113 -0.45 3.64 -3.99
C THR A 113 0.72 2.78 -4.42
N MET A 114 1.67 2.61 -3.48
CA MET A 114 2.81 1.75 -3.70
C MET A 114 3.25 1.04 -2.44
N ILE A 115 3.67 -0.22 -2.59
CA ILE A 115 4.34 -0.96 -1.54
C ILE A 115 5.85 -0.74 -1.56
N ILE A 116 6.42 -0.52 -0.38
CA ILE A 116 7.87 -0.45 -0.15
C ILE A 116 8.24 -1.55 0.84
N SER A 117 9.04 -2.51 0.39
CA SER A 117 9.58 -3.59 1.22
C SER A 117 11.07 -3.76 0.96
N LYS A 118 11.77 -4.38 1.90
CA LYS A 118 13.18 -4.76 1.75
C LYS A 118 13.37 -5.83 0.67
N ASN A 119 12.42 -6.76 0.58
CA ASN A 119 12.46 -7.87 -0.37
C ASN A 119 11.23 -7.82 -1.27
N TYR A 120 11.47 -8.06 -2.55
CA TYR A 120 10.44 -8.26 -3.56
C TYR A 120 10.65 -9.60 -4.23
N TYR A 121 9.64 -10.05 -4.97
CA TYR A 121 9.77 -11.17 -5.89
C TYR A 121 11.09 -11.12 -6.68
N PRO A 122 11.84 -12.23 -6.77
CA PRO A 122 11.44 -13.60 -6.42
C PRO A 122 11.72 -14.00 -4.97
N LYS A 123 11.94 -13.07 -4.04
CA LYS A 123 12.10 -13.36 -2.62
C LYS A 123 10.82 -13.03 -1.84
N GLU A 124 10.58 -13.77 -0.77
CA GLU A 124 9.52 -13.47 0.17
C GLU A 124 9.83 -12.20 0.98
N MET A 125 8.79 -11.39 1.21
CA MET A 125 8.85 -10.22 2.08
C MET A 125 8.55 -10.55 3.54
N ALA A 126 7.93 -11.70 3.82
CA ALA A 126 7.69 -12.18 5.19
C ALA A 126 7.35 -13.68 5.18
N ARG A 127 7.59 -14.33 6.31
CA ARG A 127 7.24 -15.74 6.55
C ARG A 127 6.27 -15.84 7.72
N LEU A 128 5.12 -16.46 7.50
CA LEU A 128 4.10 -16.71 8.51
C LEU A 128 4.12 -18.21 8.87
N SER A 129 4.17 -18.57 10.15
CA SER A 129 4.19 -19.98 10.59
C SER A 129 2.97 -20.29 11.46
N GLY A 130 2.17 -21.28 11.04
CA GLY A 130 1.01 -21.77 11.80
C GLY A 130 1.39 -22.63 13.01
N ILE A 131 2.60 -23.25 13.01
CA ILE A 131 3.01 -24.22 14.04
C ILE A 131 3.51 -23.53 15.32
N ARG A 132 4.05 -22.31 15.21
CA ARG A 132 4.63 -21.57 16.36
C ARG A 132 4.03 -20.18 16.57
N ASN A 133 3.03 -19.77 15.78
CA ASN A 133 2.58 -18.36 15.69
C ASN A 133 3.73 -17.35 15.49
N THR A 134 4.88 -17.82 14.98
CA THR A 134 6.06 -17.00 14.77
C THR A 134 6.03 -16.43 13.38
N VAL A 135 5.81 -15.13 13.27
CA VAL A 135 6.17 -14.39 12.07
C VAL A 135 7.64 -14.01 12.22
N GLN A 136 8.48 -14.35 11.25
CA GLN A 136 9.83 -13.76 11.21
C GLN A 136 9.63 -12.24 11.06
N SER A 137 10.10 -11.45 12.03
CA SER A 137 9.84 -10.02 12.07
C SER A 137 10.28 -9.36 10.76
N ASP A 138 9.30 -8.97 9.97
CA ASP A 138 9.50 -8.24 8.73
C ASP A 138 8.43 -7.15 8.65
N CYS A 139 8.66 -6.18 7.79
CA CYS A 139 7.80 -5.03 7.67
C CYS A 139 7.88 -4.42 6.29
N PHE A 140 6.83 -3.69 5.96
CA PHE A 140 6.73 -2.97 4.72
C PHE A 140 5.90 -1.72 4.91
N LEU A 141 6.09 -0.75 4.03
CA LEU A 141 5.32 0.48 3.99
C LEU A 141 4.31 0.41 2.85
N LEU A 142 3.14 0.96 3.10
CA LEU A 142 2.19 1.35 2.06
C LEU A 142 2.25 2.88 1.94
N GLN A 143 2.44 3.37 0.72
CA GLN A 143 2.58 4.80 0.42
C GLN A 143 1.45 5.25 -0.50
N ALA A 144 0.89 6.45 -0.25
CA ALA A 144 0.05 7.18 -1.19
C ALA A 144 0.52 8.64 -1.22
N GLY A 145 1.07 9.09 -2.35
CA GLY A 145 1.74 10.40 -2.42
C GLY A 145 2.88 10.55 -1.40
N ASP A 146 2.79 11.58 -0.56
CA ASP A 146 3.70 11.87 0.56
C ASP A 146 3.37 11.10 1.85
N LYS A 147 2.18 10.51 1.94
CA LYS A 147 1.69 9.78 3.12
C LYS A 147 2.15 8.33 3.09
N ARG A 148 2.50 7.80 4.25
CA ARG A 148 2.98 6.42 4.43
C ARG A 148 2.42 5.81 5.69
N THR A 149 2.17 4.51 5.66
CA THR A 149 1.83 3.73 6.85
C THR A 149 2.66 2.47 6.92
N LEU A 150 3.04 2.07 8.14
CA LEU A 150 3.88 0.92 8.41
C LEU A 150 3.04 -0.31 8.79
N PHE A 151 3.27 -1.40 8.06
CA PHE A 151 2.83 -2.73 8.44
C PHE A 151 4.02 -3.46 9.06
N SER A 152 3.89 -3.84 10.32
CA SER A 152 4.90 -4.62 11.04
C SER A 152 4.28 -5.90 11.56
N PHE A 153 4.94 -7.01 11.23
CA PHE A 153 4.60 -8.32 11.78
C PHE A 153 5.42 -8.60 13.04
N PHE A 154 4.75 -8.85 14.16
CA PHE A 154 5.42 -9.24 15.41
C PHE A 154 5.41 -10.76 15.57
N ASN A 155 6.43 -11.29 16.26
CA ASN A 155 6.71 -12.72 16.52
C ASN A 155 5.56 -13.54 17.17
N VAL A 156 4.41 -12.94 17.46
CA VAL A 156 3.20 -13.56 18.03
C VAL A 156 1.99 -13.50 17.08
N GLY A 157 2.20 -13.28 15.77
CA GLY A 157 1.13 -13.18 14.78
C GLY A 157 0.34 -11.86 14.82
N SER A 158 0.64 -10.94 15.73
CA SER A 158 -0.06 -9.65 15.79
C SER A 158 0.39 -8.71 14.65
N LEU A 159 -0.57 -8.25 13.86
CA LEU A 159 -0.41 -7.18 12.88
C LEU A 159 -0.68 -5.85 13.59
N LYS A 160 0.31 -4.96 13.68
CA LYS A 160 0.12 -3.60 14.21
C LYS A 160 0.33 -2.58 13.10
N LEU A 161 -0.59 -1.63 13.03
CA LEU A 161 -0.44 -0.40 12.29
C LEU A 161 0.29 0.58 13.20
N LYS A 162 1.35 1.23 12.71
CA LYS A 162 2.05 2.29 13.43
C LYS A 162 2.17 3.53 12.55
N ASP A 163 2.08 4.69 13.20
CA ASP A 163 2.37 5.97 12.59
C ASP A 163 3.88 6.16 12.34
N ILE A 164 4.16 7.10 11.44
CA ILE A 164 5.44 7.44 10.78
C ILE A 164 6.63 7.58 11.76
N SER A 165 6.42 7.83 13.05
CA SER A 165 7.49 7.97 14.05
C SER A 165 8.28 6.68 14.36
N SER A 166 7.91 5.54 13.76
CA SER A 166 8.59 4.24 13.93
C SER A 166 9.36 3.75 12.70
N LEU A 167 9.65 4.65 11.74
CA LEU A 167 10.38 4.36 10.49
C LEU A 167 11.78 3.75 10.66
N SER A 168 12.46 4.02 11.79
CA SER A 168 13.85 3.58 12.02
C SER A 168 14.03 2.05 12.11
N ALA A 169 12.94 1.28 12.25
CA ALA A 169 13.01 -0.18 12.30
C ALA A 169 12.86 -0.86 10.93
N CYS A 170 12.30 -0.17 9.93
CA CYS A 170 11.81 -0.79 8.69
C CYS A 170 12.27 -0.11 7.40
N GLY A 171 12.93 1.05 7.50
CA GLY A 171 13.33 1.86 6.35
C GLY A 171 14.82 2.19 6.24
N ASP A 172 15.66 1.89 7.24
CA ASP A 172 17.08 2.23 7.20
C ASP A 172 17.95 1.03 6.77
N LYS A 173 17.97 0.78 5.47
CA LYS A 173 19.18 0.54 4.66
C LYS A 173 18.85 0.46 3.17
#